data_AF-A0A2V7XNZ3-F1
#
_entry.id   AF-A0A2V7XNZ3-F1
#
_cell.length_a   1.000
_cell.length_b   1.000
_cell.length_c   1.000
_cell.angle_alpha   90.00
_cell.angle_beta   90.00
_cell.angle_gamma   90.00
#
_symmetry.space_group_name_H-M   'P 1'
#
loop_
_entity.id
_entity.type
_entity.pdbx_description
1 polymer ?
#
loop_
_entity_poly.entity_id
_entity_poly.type
_entity_poly.pdbx_seq_one_letter_code
_entity_poly.pdbx_strand_id
1 'polypeptide(L)'
;MKRLPLVLALALTACATSSAFRNGERAERRQDFDKAVLEYSKALQEHPDKLDYRKALQRAKLRDSEEHTVAGRRLLGRGLFKEALDEFKLAYDLNPTSSTLPREIESAEAQRRANAPAPTIDQIKDRARERGLPGLDLGPGAREP
;
A
#
# COMPACT_ATOMS: atom_id res chain seq x y z
N MET A 1 -66.31 -24.90 16.89
CA MET A 1 -65.66 -25.50 15.70
C MET A 1 -64.33 -24.80 15.44
N LYS A 2 -63.38 -25.55 14.89
CA LYS A 2 -61.92 -25.37 15.01
C LYS A 2 -61.34 -24.11 14.35
N ARG A 3 -60.17 -23.74 14.88
CA ARG A 3 -59.31 -22.58 14.63
C ARG A 3 -58.68 -22.62 13.24
N LEU A 4 -58.40 -21.45 12.65
CA LEU A 4 -57.12 -21.20 11.97
C LEU A 4 -56.90 -19.69 11.76
N PRO A 5 -56.07 -19.00 12.56
CA PRO A 5 -55.49 -17.73 12.14
C PRO A 5 -54.40 -18.03 11.10
N LEU A 6 -54.58 -17.51 9.89
CA LEU A 6 -53.58 -17.48 8.83
C LEU A 6 -52.43 -16.56 9.29
N VAL A 7 -51.46 -17.12 10.01
CA VAL A 7 -50.20 -16.44 10.32
C VAL A 7 -49.38 -16.44 9.04
N LEU A 8 -49.49 -15.35 8.30
CA LEU A 8 -48.68 -15.04 7.13
C LEU A 8 -47.22 -14.96 7.59
N ALA A 9 -46.44 -15.98 7.24
CA ALA A 9 -45.02 -16.06 7.54
C ALA A 9 -44.28 -14.90 6.87
N LEU A 10 -43.88 -13.91 7.68
CA LEU A 10 -42.91 -12.90 7.30
C LEU A 10 -41.56 -13.62 7.12
N ALA A 11 -41.25 -14.03 5.89
CA ALA A 11 -39.93 -14.50 5.53
C ALA A 11 -38.97 -13.30 5.61
N LEU A 12 -38.40 -13.08 6.80
CA LEU A 12 -37.25 -12.22 6.97
C LEU A 12 -36.10 -12.82 6.14
N THR A 13 -35.89 -12.28 4.94
CA THR A 13 -34.66 -12.49 4.19
C THR A 13 -33.54 -11.81 4.96
N ALA A 14 -33.04 -12.46 6.00
CA ALA A 14 -31.79 -12.10 6.62
C ALA A 14 -30.73 -12.24 5.53
N CYS A 15 -30.28 -11.12 4.96
CA CYS A 15 -29.08 -11.11 4.15
C CYS A 15 -28.00 -11.71 5.04
N ALA A 16 -27.53 -12.91 4.69
CA ALA A 16 -26.41 -13.54 5.37
C ALA A 16 -25.17 -12.70 5.08
N THR A 17 -24.94 -11.66 5.89
CA THR A 17 -23.70 -10.89 5.87
C THR A 17 -22.57 -11.86 6.24
N SER A 18 -21.45 -11.83 5.52
CA SER A 18 -20.35 -12.73 5.83
C SER A 18 -19.70 -12.34 7.17
N SER A 19 -19.08 -13.31 7.83
CA SER A 19 -18.30 -13.06 9.04
C SER A 19 -17.17 -12.06 8.76
N ALA A 20 -16.53 -12.19 7.59
CA ALA A 20 -15.49 -11.29 7.09
C ALA A 20 -15.99 -9.84 6.98
N PHE A 21 -17.18 -9.59 6.42
CA PHE A 21 -17.71 -8.23 6.35
C PHE A 21 -17.92 -7.61 7.74
N ARG A 22 -18.51 -8.37 8.68
CA ARG A 22 -18.67 -7.90 10.08
C ARG A 22 -17.34 -7.66 10.79
N ASN A 23 -16.31 -8.45 10.47
CA ASN A 23 -14.95 -8.21 10.96
C ASN A 23 -14.38 -6.90 10.42
N GLY A 24 -14.56 -6.64 9.13
CA GLY A 24 -14.16 -5.39 8.48
C GLY A 24 -14.83 -4.18 9.15
N GLU A 25 -16.14 -4.23 9.37
CA GLU A 25 -16.86 -3.16 10.06
C GLU A 25 -16.36 -2.93 11.49
N ARG A 26 -16.00 -4.00 12.20
CA ARG A 26 -15.41 -3.90 13.54
C ARG A 26 -14.03 -3.26 13.52
N ALA A 27 -13.21 -3.60 12.53
CA ALA A 27 -11.88 -3.03 12.36
C ALA A 27 -11.96 -1.55 11.98
N GLU A 28 -12.83 -1.19 11.03
CA GLU A 28 -13.09 0.18 10.62
C GLU A 28 -13.57 1.07 11.78
N ARG A 29 -14.48 0.56 12.62
CA ARG A 29 -14.91 1.26 13.86
C ARG A 29 -13.78 1.49 14.86
N ARG A 30 -12.73 0.68 14.82
CA ARG A 30 -11.53 0.82 15.65
C ARG A 30 -10.41 1.60 14.95
N GLN A 31 -10.66 2.10 13.73
CA GLN A 31 -9.67 2.73 12.87
C GLN A 31 -8.48 1.82 12.55
N ASP A 32 -8.69 0.50 12.58
CA ASP A 32 -7.71 -0.49 12.13
C ASP A 32 -7.96 -0.73 10.64
N PHE A 33 -7.54 0.22 9.80
CA PHE A 33 -7.91 0.25 8.38
C PHE A 33 -7.19 -0.82 7.57
N ASP A 34 -5.92 -1.12 7.87
CA ASP A 34 -5.20 -2.30 7.36
C ASP A 34 -6.05 -3.58 7.47
N LYS A 35 -6.55 -3.85 8.68
CA LYS A 35 -7.39 -5.03 8.92
C LYS A 35 -8.75 -4.90 8.25
N ALA A 36 -9.33 -3.71 8.19
CA ALA A 36 -10.58 -3.49 7.49
C ALA A 36 -10.44 -3.80 5.99
N VAL A 37 -9.37 -3.35 5.34
CA VAL A 37 -9.05 -3.66 3.94
C VAL A 37 -8.91 -5.17 3.75
N LEU A 38 -8.18 -5.85 4.64
CA LEU A 38 -8.02 -7.30 4.58
C LEU A 38 -9.37 -8.04 4.67
N GLU A 39 -10.18 -7.73 5.69
CA GLU A 39 -11.44 -8.43 5.95
C GLU A 39 -12.51 -8.11 4.91
N TYR A 40 -12.60 -6.87 4.43
CA TYR A 40 -13.49 -6.52 3.32
C TYR A 40 -13.05 -7.15 1.99
N SER A 41 -11.74 -7.30 1.76
CA SER A 41 -11.23 -8.01 0.58
C SER A 41 -11.66 -9.48 0.59
N LYS A 42 -11.55 -10.15 1.75
CA LYS A 42 -12.06 -11.53 1.92
C LYS A 42 -13.56 -11.61 1.68
N ALA A 43 -14.34 -10.70 2.27
CA ALA A 43 -15.78 -10.67 2.08
C ALA A 43 -16.18 -10.51 0.60
N LEU A 44 -15.48 -9.63 -0.12
CA LEU A 44 -15.70 -9.43 -1.55
C LEU A 44 -15.26 -10.63 -2.39
N GLN A 45 -14.19 -11.32 -2.01
CA GLN A 45 -13.75 -12.55 -2.67
C GLN A 45 -14.79 -13.67 -2.52
N GLU A 46 -15.41 -13.80 -1.35
CA GLU A 46 -16.49 -14.77 -1.08
C GLU A 46 -17.77 -14.42 -1.86
N HIS A 47 -18.07 -13.13 -2.00
CA HIS A 47 -19.30 -12.63 -2.61
C HIS A 47 -19.02 -11.46 -3.57
N PRO A 48 -18.51 -11.72 -4.79
CA PRO A 48 -18.00 -10.69 -5.71
C PRO A 48 -19.08 -9.77 -6.27
N ASP A 49 -20.33 -10.23 -6.31
CA ASP A 49 -21.50 -9.50 -6.78
C ASP A 49 -21.98 -8.42 -5.79
N LYS A 50 -21.61 -8.52 -4.51
CA LYS A 50 -22.05 -7.60 -3.45
C LYS A 50 -21.44 -6.20 -3.59
N LEU A 51 -22.26 -5.27 -4.08
CA LEU A 51 -21.88 -3.86 -4.24
C LEU A 51 -21.45 -3.21 -2.91
N ASP A 52 -22.13 -3.52 -1.81
CA ASP A 52 -21.83 -2.91 -0.52
C ASP A 52 -20.44 -3.31 0.00
N TYR A 53 -19.99 -4.53 -0.31
CA TYR A 53 -18.65 -5.00 0.05
C TYR A 53 -17.57 -4.27 -0.75
N ARG A 54 -17.80 -4.06 -2.05
CA ARG A 54 -16.92 -3.23 -2.90
C ARG A 54 -16.82 -1.81 -2.36
N LYS A 55 -17.95 -1.19 -2.02
CA LYS A 55 -18.01 0.16 -1.46
C LYS A 55 -17.28 0.25 -0.13
N ALA A 56 -17.47 -0.72 0.77
CA ALA A 56 -16.79 -0.77 2.06
C ALA A 56 -15.28 -0.92 1.91
N LEU A 57 -14.83 -1.84 1.04
CA LEU A 57 -13.41 -2.00 0.72
C LEU A 57 -12.80 -0.72 0.16
N GLN A 58 -13.48 -0.07 -0.78
CA GLN A 58 -12.99 1.19 -1.36
C GLN A 58 -12.85 2.28 -0.31
N ARG A 59 -13.83 2.44 0.58
CA ARG A 59 -13.73 3.41 1.68
C ARG A 59 -12.57 3.09 2.61
N ALA A 60 -12.43 1.82 3.03
CA ALA A 60 -11.34 1.39 3.90
C ALA A 60 -9.97 1.69 3.27
N LYS A 61 -9.76 1.37 1.98
CA LYS A 61 -8.52 1.67 1.26
C LYS A 61 -8.19 3.16 1.21
N LEU A 62 -9.19 4.03 1.03
CA LEU A 62 -8.96 5.48 1.04
C LEU A 62 -8.49 5.96 2.41
N ARG A 63 -9.10 5.46 3.49
CA ARG A 63 -8.71 5.80 4.87
C ARG A 63 -7.33 5.27 5.22
N ASP A 64 -7.03 4.05 4.81
CA ASP A 64 -5.74 3.39 5.01
C ASP A 64 -4.61 4.15 4.26
N SER A 65 -4.88 4.54 3.01
CA SER A 65 -3.98 5.39 2.22
C SER A 65 -3.68 6.72 2.92
N GLU A 66 -4.67 7.36 3.54
CA GLU A 66 -4.47 8.59 4.31
C GLU A 66 -3.56 8.37 5.53
N GLU A 67 -3.73 7.27 6.27
CA GLU A 67 -2.90 6.93 7.43
C GLU A 67 -1.45 6.66 7.05
N HIS A 68 -1.22 5.85 6.02
CA HIS A 68 0.12 5.61 5.48
C HIS A 68 0.76 6.88 4.91
N THR A 69 -0.01 7.79 4.29
CA THR A 69 0.49 9.10 3.86
C THR A 69 0.99 9.93 5.05
N VAL A 70 0.23 9.97 6.14
CA VAL A 70 0.62 10.70 7.37
C VAL A 70 1.85 10.06 8.02
N ALA A 71 1.91 8.73 8.07
CA ALA A 71 3.06 7.98 8.57
C ALA A 71 4.32 8.29 7.76
N GLY A 72 4.22 8.26 6.42
CA GLY A 72 5.30 8.60 5.50
C GLY A 72 5.85 10.01 5.73
N ARG A 73 4.98 11.02 5.83
CA ARG A 73 5.39 12.41 6.14
C ARG A 73 6.12 12.53 7.47
N ARG A 74 5.64 11.83 8.50
CA ARG A 74 6.28 11.81 9.83
C ARG A 74 7.67 11.17 9.79
N LEU A 75 7.83 10.07 9.07
CA LEU A 75 9.14 9.40 8.89
C LEU A 75 10.09 10.27 8.08
N LEU A 76 9.59 10.93 7.04
CA LEU A 76 10.36 11.83 6.20
C LEU A 76 10.92 12.99 7.02
N GLY A 77 10.09 13.61 7.86
CA GLY A 77 10.52 14.67 8.79
C GLY A 77 11.54 14.22 9.85
N ARG A 78 11.70 12.91 10.06
CA ARG A 78 12.71 12.31 10.95
C ARG A 78 13.98 11.86 10.22
N GLY A 79 14.07 12.07 8.89
CA GLY A 79 15.18 11.60 8.07
C GLY A 79 15.18 10.09 7.80
N LEU A 80 14.09 9.39 8.13
CA LEU A 80 13.91 7.96 7.86
C LEU A 80 13.38 7.78 6.44
N PHE A 81 14.21 8.14 5.46
CA PHE A 81 13.78 8.31 4.06
C PHE A 81 13.35 7.00 3.39
N LYS A 82 13.95 5.86 3.78
CA LYS A 82 13.60 4.56 3.20
C LYS A 82 12.21 4.15 3.68
N GLU A 83 11.98 4.20 4.99
CA GLU A 83 10.72 3.86 5.63
C GLU A 83 9.61 4.81 5.16
N ALA A 84 9.90 6.11 5.04
CA ALA A 84 8.95 7.07 4.47
C ALA A 84 8.52 6.69 3.05
N LEU A 85 9.48 6.26 2.21
CA LEU A 85 9.19 5.84 0.85
C LEU A 85 8.34 4.56 0.81
N ASP A 86 8.60 3.61 1.71
CA ASP A 86 7.82 2.38 1.82
C ASP A 86 6.35 2.69 2.21
N GLU A 87 6.13 3.59 3.17
CA GLU A 87 4.80 4.08 3.55
C GLU A 87 4.07 4.78 2.39
N PHE A 88 4.75 5.69 1.67
CA PHE A 88 4.12 6.39 0.54
C PHE A 88 3.76 5.47 -0.62
N LYS A 89 4.56 4.43 -0.88
CA LYS A 89 4.26 3.43 -1.91
C LYS A 89 3.05 2.59 -1.52
N LEU A 90 2.97 2.16 -0.26
CA LEU A 90 1.80 1.45 0.25
C LEU A 90 0.53 2.31 0.15
N ALA A 91 0.63 3.59 0.54
CA ALA A 91 -0.46 4.54 0.37
C ALA A 91 -0.90 4.68 -1.10
N TYR A 92 0.05 4.65 -2.04
CA TYR A 92 -0.24 4.74 -3.47
C TYR A 92 -0.90 3.47 -4.02
N ASP A 93 -0.47 2.29 -3.58
CA ASP A 93 -1.08 1.02 -3.96
C ASP A 93 -2.54 0.92 -3.47
N LEU A 94 -2.84 1.54 -2.32
CA LEU A 94 -4.19 1.64 -1.77
C LEU A 94 -5.05 2.67 -2.51
N ASN A 95 -4.47 3.79 -2.96
CA ASN A 95 -5.15 4.85 -3.72
C ASN A 95 -4.33 5.33 -4.94
N PRO A 96 -4.34 4.57 -6.05
CA PRO A 96 -3.57 4.93 -7.24
C PRO A 96 -4.06 6.21 -7.94
N THR A 97 -5.28 6.65 -7.62
CA THR A 97 -5.89 7.86 -8.19
C THR A 97 -5.48 9.15 -7.47
N SER A 98 -4.68 9.05 -6.39
CA SER A 98 -4.20 10.21 -5.66
C SER A 98 -3.28 11.07 -6.53
N SER A 99 -3.60 12.37 -6.63
CA SER A 99 -2.77 13.34 -7.35
C SER A 99 -1.55 13.82 -6.54
N THR A 100 -1.50 13.54 -5.24
CA THR A 100 -0.46 14.02 -4.33
C THR A 100 0.63 12.99 -4.08
N LEU A 101 0.27 11.71 -3.95
CA LEU A 101 1.20 10.63 -3.61
C LEU A 101 2.39 10.47 -4.57
N PRO A 102 2.25 10.58 -5.90
CA PRO A 102 3.40 10.56 -6.80
C PRO A 102 4.45 11.63 -6.47
N ARG A 103 4.01 12.83 -6.05
CA ARG A 103 4.91 13.93 -5.67
C ARG A 103 5.57 13.69 -4.31
N GLU A 104 4.85 13.10 -3.37
CA GLU A 104 5.39 12.71 -2.06
C GLU A 104 6.49 11.64 -2.21
N ILE A 105 6.25 10.63 -3.06
CA ILE A 105 7.23 9.59 -3.43
C ILE A 105 8.47 10.22 -4.07
N GLU A 106 8.29 11.08 -5.07
CA GLU A 106 9.40 11.76 -5.75
C GLU A 106 10.23 12.61 -4.78
N SER A 107 9.58 13.39 -3.91
CA SER A 107 10.24 14.21 -2.89
C SER A 107 11.02 13.34 -1.89
N ALA A 108 10.43 12.24 -1.42
CA ALA A 108 11.09 11.32 -0.52
C ALA A 108 12.33 10.67 -1.17
N GLU A 109 12.25 10.29 -2.45
CA GLU A 109 13.40 9.77 -3.19
C GLU A 109 14.50 10.82 -3.36
N ALA A 110 14.15 12.06 -3.71
CA ALA A 110 15.10 13.16 -3.86
C ALA A 110 15.83 13.42 -2.53
N GLN A 111 15.11 13.48 -1.42
CA GLN A 111 15.69 13.65 -0.10
C GLN A 111 16.57 12.47 0.31
N ARG A 112 16.14 11.22 0.03
CA ARG A 112 16.97 10.04 0.27
C ARG A 112 18.29 10.10 -0.49
N ARG A 113 18.26 10.53 -1.76
CA ARG A 113 19.47 10.65 -2.59
C ARG A 113 20.38 11.77 -2.11
N ALA A 114 19.81 12.92 -1.75
CA ALA A 114 20.56 14.08 -1.23
C ALA A 114 21.24 13.78 0.11
N ASN A 115 20.65 12.93 0.94
CA ASN A 115 21.18 12.51 2.23
C ASN A 115 21.89 11.14 2.18
N ALA A 116 22.09 10.57 0.99
CA ALA A 116 22.87 9.35 0.85
C ALA A 116 24.35 9.64 1.14
N PRO A 117 25.06 8.75 1.84
CA PRO A 117 26.49 8.91 2.04
C PRO A 117 27.22 8.99 0.69
N ALA A 118 28.29 9.78 0.64
CA ALA A 118 29.10 9.90 -0.56
C ALA A 118 29.58 8.51 -1.00
N PRO A 119 29.54 8.21 -2.31
CA PRO A 119 29.98 6.91 -2.81
C PRO A 119 31.45 6.68 -2.46
N THR A 120 31.77 5.45 -2.04
CA THR A 120 33.15 5.08 -1.73
C THR A 120 34.00 5.04 -3.00
N ILE A 121 35.32 5.15 -2.85
CA ILE A 121 36.25 5.02 -3.99
C ILE A 121 36.03 3.71 -4.74
N ASP A 122 35.75 2.61 -4.05
CA ASP A 122 35.47 1.32 -4.68
C ASP A 122 34.18 1.37 -5.51
N GLN A 123 33.11 1.96 -4.97
CA GLN A 123 31.86 2.16 -5.70
C GLN A 123 32.02 3.07 -6.92
N ILE A 124 32.94 4.05 -6.86
CA ILE A 124 33.27 4.91 -8.00
C ILE A 124 34.05 4.12 -9.05
N LYS A 125 35.03 3.31 -8.64
CA LYS A 125 35.83 2.45 -9.54
C LYS A 125 34.95 1.40 -10.23
N ASP A 126 34.06 0.76 -9.49
CA ASP A 126 33.13 -0.23 -10.04
C ASP A 126 32.16 0.42 -11.03
N ARG A 127 31.58 1.58 -10.71
CA ARG A 127 30.76 2.34 -11.66
C ARG A 127 31.54 2.75 -12.91
N ALA A 128 32.79 3.17 -12.78
CA ALA A 128 33.63 3.54 -13.92
C ALA A 128 33.94 2.34 -14.81
N ARG A 129 34.12 1.15 -14.22
CA ARG A 129 34.32 -0.12 -14.93
C ARG A 129 33.05 -0.60 -15.63
N GLU A 130 31.90 -0.57 -14.95
CA GLU A 130 30.59 -0.96 -15.50
C GLU A 130 30.14 -0.04 -16.63
N ARG A 131 30.40 1.27 -16.49
CA ARG A 131 30.06 2.26 -17.51
C ARG A 131 30.99 2.23 -18.71
N GLY A 132 31.96 1.29 -18.73
CA GLY A 132 32.86 0.94 -19.82
C GLY A 132 33.09 2.10 -20.78
N LEU A 133 34.04 2.98 -20.46
CA LEU A 133 34.44 4.08 -21.36
C LEU A 133 34.65 3.49 -22.77
N PRO A 134 33.79 3.82 -23.75
CA PRO A 134 33.97 3.31 -25.11
C PRO A 134 35.36 3.73 -25.60
N GLY A 135 36.23 2.75 -25.87
CA GLY A 135 37.58 2.97 -26.40
C GLY A 135 38.74 3.00 -25.41
N LEU A 136 38.54 2.70 -24.12
CA LEU A 136 39.67 2.48 -23.20
C LEU A 136 40.08 1.01 -23.18
N ASP A 137 40.73 0.56 -24.27
CA ASP A 137 41.42 -0.72 -24.29
C ASP A 137 42.71 -0.59 -23.47
N LEU A 138 42.66 -1.00 -22.21
CA LEU A 138 43.85 -1.11 -21.39
C LEU A 138 44.65 -2.30 -21.94
N GLY A 139 45.59 -1.99 -22.84
CA GLY A 139 46.51 -2.97 -23.40
C GLY A 139 47.21 -3.82 -22.31
N PRO A 140 47.76 -4.98 -22.68
CA PRO A 140 48.12 -6.07 -21.76
C PRO A 140 49.16 -5.76 -20.66
N GLY A 141 49.66 -4.52 -20.55
CA GLY A 141 50.55 -4.06 -19.48
C GLY A 141 49.86 -3.35 -18.30
N ALA A 142 48.53 -3.19 -18.30
CA ALA A 142 47.80 -2.51 -17.22
C ALA A 142 47.36 -3.44 -16.07
N ARG A 143 47.61 -4.75 -16.20
CA ARG A 143 47.48 -5.72 -15.12
C ARG A 143 48.89 -6.12 -14.73
N GLU A 144 49.45 -5.56 -13.66
CA GLU A 144 50.43 -6.20 -12.75
C GLU A 144 50.70 -5.23 -11.58
N PRO A 145 51.11 -5.72 -10.41
CA PRO A 145 50.39 -6.58 -9.47
C PRO A 145 49.62 -5.81 -8.37
#